data_AF-A0A8J5KR37-F1
#
_entry.id   AF-A0A8J5KR37-F1
#
_cell.length_a   1.000
_cell.length_b   1.000
_cell.length_c   1.000
_cell.angle_alpha   90.00
_cell.angle_beta   90.00
_cell.angle_gamma   90.00
#
_symmetry.space_group_name_H-M   'P 1'
#
loop_
_entity.id
_entity.type
_entity.pdbx_description
1 polymer ?
#
loop_
_entity_poly.entity_id
_entity_poly.type
_entity_poly.pdbx_seq_one_letter_code
_entity_poly.pdbx_strand_id
1 'polypeptide(L)'
;MDTRIGSVDAAAEPTAKSVLGCPPTAHCNHIAPSAPVVTPEANLGRHLARRLVQVGVRDVFSVPGDFNLTLLDHLIAEPNLRLIGCCNELNAGYAADGYARARGVGACVVTFTVGGLSVLNAIAGAYSENLPLICIVGGPNSNDYGTSRVLHHTIGLPDFSQELRCFQTVTCFQAVVNNLEDAHELIDTAISTAVKESKPVYISISCNLAAISYPTFSREPVPFSIAPKLSNQMGLAAAVEATAEFLNKAVKPVIVGGPRIRVAKSGNALVELADASGYPVAVMPSAKGLVPEHHPRFIGTYWGAVSTSFCAEIVESADAYVFVGPIFNDYSSVGYSLLLKKEKAIIVQPDRVVVANGPAFGCVLMKDFLRALAKRLNKNSTAYENYQRIFVPDGQPLQCAPKEPLRVNVLFRHIQNMLSGDSAVIAETGDSWFNCQKMKLPEGCGYEFQMQYGSIGWSVGATLGYAQAVKGAKRVTAQDVSTMLRCGQNSIIFLINNGGYTIEVEIHDGPYNVIKNWDYTALVDAIHNGEGKCWTAKVRYEEELKEAIATALGPKQDCLCFIEIIVHKDDTSKELLEWGSRVCSANSRPPNPQ
;
A
#
# COMPACT_ATOMS: atom_id res chain seq x y z
N MET A 1 -22.88 65.45 6.07
CA MET A 1 -23.54 66.36 7.04
C MET A 1 -22.68 66.34 8.30
N ASP A 2 -22.42 67.51 8.87
CA ASP A 2 -22.13 67.85 10.28
C ASP A 2 -21.33 66.85 11.16
N THR A 3 -20.30 67.26 11.92
CA THR A 3 -19.98 68.60 12.50
C THR A 3 -18.48 68.95 12.46
N ARG A 4 -18.15 70.24 12.63
CA ARG A 4 -16.80 70.80 12.86
C ARG A 4 -16.62 71.25 14.33
N ILE A 5 -15.41 71.75 14.65
CA ILE A 5 -14.95 72.51 15.85
C ILE A 5 -14.43 71.57 16.96
N GLY A 6 -13.28 71.73 17.63
CA GLY A 6 -12.12 72.68 17.58
C GLY A 6 -11.24 72.47 18.86
N SER A 7 -9.97 72.89 18.97
CA SER A 7 -9.03 73.56 18.06
C SER A 7 -7.55 73.41 18.50
N VAL A 8 -6.63 73.94 17.66
CA VAL A 8 -5.27 74.48 17.94
C VAL A 8 -5.23 75.42 19.19
N ASP A 9 -4.10 75.75 19.86
CA ASP A 9 -2.69 75.77 19.43
C ASP A 9 -1.63 75.79 20.59
N ALA A 10 -0.35 75.64 20.22
CA ALA A 10 0.91 76.23 20.79
C ALA A 10 1.46 75.99 22.23
N ALA A 11 2.60 75.28 22.28
CA ALA A 11 3.95 75.71 22.75
C ALA A 11 4.34 76.04 24.22
N ALA A 12 5.40 75.32 24.66
CA ALA A 12 6.60 75.75 25.44
C ALA A 12 6.55 76.08 26.96
N GLU A 13 7.17 75.17 27.74
CA GLU A 13 8.05 75.27 28.94
C GLU A 13 8.33 76.64 29.63
N PRO A 14 8.58 76.72 30.97
CA PRO A 14 9.69 75.94 31.61
C PRO A 14 9.64 75.55 33.13
N THR A 15 10.54 74.61 33.50
CA THR A 15 11.26 74.44 34.80
C THR A 15 10.51 74.22 36.14
N ALA A 16 10.75 73.08 36.82
CA ALA A 16 11.73 72.96 37.94
C ALA A 16 11.52 71.76 38.92
N LYS A 17 12.63 71.17 39.42
CA LYS A 17 12.82 70.31 40.64
C LYS A 17 12.22 68.88 40.62
N SER A 18 13.04 67.82 40.47
CA SER A 18 13.81 67.06 41.50
C SER A 18 13.02 65.90 42.13
N VAL A 19 13.52 64.67 42.41
CA VAL A 19 14.90 64.17 42.68
C VAL A 19 15.01 62.66 42.30
N LEU A 20 16.24 62.10 42.35
CA LEU A 20 16.60 60.68 42.59
C LEU A 20 16.50 59.63 41.44
N GLY A 21 17.56 59.58 40.62
CA GLY A 21 18.44 58.39 40.50
C GLY A 21 17.92 57.07 39.90
N CYS A 22 18.21 56.85 38.61
CA CYS A 22 18.27 55.51 37.97
C CYS A 22 19.65 55.29 37.31
N PRO A 23 20.12 54.03 37.18
CA PRO A 23 21.45 53.69 36.65
C PRO A 23 21.58 53.99 35.13
N PRO A 24 22.81 54.09 34.59
CA PRO A 24 23.02 54.40 33.18
C PRO A 24 22.39 53.33 32.27
N THR A 25 21.67 53.80 31.26
CA THR A 25 21.06 52.98 30.22
C THR A 25 22.13 52.19 29.47
N ALA A 26 22.00 50.87 29.47
CA ALA A 26 22.78 50.01 28.59
C ALA A 26 22.52 50.44 27.13
N HIS A 27 23.58 50.48 26.31
CA HIS A 27 23.43 50.67 24.88
C HIS A 27 22.56 49.55 24.30
N CYS A 28 21.34 49.88 23.88
CA CYS A 28 20.60 49.06 22.94
C CYS A 28 21.38 49.05 21.62
N ASN A 29 22.28 48.08 21.48
CA ASN A 29 22.78 47.68 20.18
C ASN A 29 21.56 47.25 19.35
N HIS A 30 21.18 48.06 18.38
CA HIS A 30 20.29 47.61 17.32
C HIS A 30 20.98 46.42 16.62
N ILE A 31 20.54 45.21 16.96
CA ILE A 31 20.81 44.04 16.14
C ILE A 31 20.04 44.28 14.84
N ALA A 32 20.72 44.88 13.87
CA ALA A 32 20.25 44.84 12.50
C ALA A 32 20.09 43.35 12.14
N PRO A 33 18.90 42.89 11.71
CA PRO A 33 18.74 41.51 11.31
C PRO A 33 19.69 41.26 10.15
N SER A 34 20.70 40.43 10.37
CA SER A 34 21.55 39.95 9.28
C SER A 34 20.63 39.27 8.27
N ALA A 35 20.51 39.85 7.08
CA ALA A 35 19.72 39.24 6.01
C ALA A 35 20.18 37.78 5.85
N PRO A 36 19.27 36.79 5.91
CA PRO A 36 19.65 35.40 5.82
C PRO A 36 20.40 35.21 4.50
N VAL A 37 21.62 34.68 4.56
CA VAL A 37 22.43 34.42 3.36
C VAL A 37 21.81 33.24 2.64
N VAL A 38 20.86 33.54 1.74
CA VAL A 38 20.18 32.54 0.92
C VAL A 38 21.20 31.93 -0.03
N THR A 39 21.64 30.72 0.30
CA THR A 39 22.53 29.95 -0.59
C THR A 39 21.75 29.46 -1.81
N PRO A 40 22.38 29.27 -2.99
CA PRO A 40 21.74 28.68 -4.17
C PRO A 40 21.17 27.26 -3.97
N GLU A 41 21.50 26.62 -2.84
CA GLU A 41 21.04 25.28 -2.45
C GLU A 41 19.79 25.31 -1.54
N ALA A 42 19.37 26.48 -1.06
CA ALA A 42 18.19 26.67 -0.23
C ALA A 42 16.94 26.84 -1.11
N ASN A 43 16.50 25.78 -1.79
CA ASN A 43 15.33 25.80 -2.67
C ASN A 43 14.34 24.65 -2.42
N LEU A 44 13.12 24.83 -2.92
CA LEU A 44 11.99 23.92 -2.74
C LEU A 44 12.30 22.50 -3.26
N GLY A 45 12.88 22.38 -4.45
CA GLY A 45 13.16 21.08 -5.07
C GLY A 45 14.13 20.25 -4.22
N ARG A 46 15.18 20.86 -3.68
CA ARG A 46 16.12 20.21 -2.76
C ARG A 46 15.47 19.86 -1.41
N HIS A 47 14.63 20.73 -0.86
CA HIS A 47 13.89 20.45 0.38
C HIS A 47 13.01 19.20 0.23
N LEU A 48 12.19 19.14 -0.83
CA LEU A 48 11.37 17.97 -1.13
C LEU A 48 12.21 16.70 -1.30
N ALA A 49 13.29 16.75 -2.08
CA ALA A 49 14.20 15.62 -2.27
C ALA A 49 14.77 15.11 -0.94
N ARG A 50 15.25 16.01 -0.07
CA ARG A 50 15.74 15.69 1.27
C ARG A 50 14.67 15.08 2.16
N ARG A 51 13.43 15.57 2.13
CA ARG A 51 12.31 15.00 2.89
C ARG A 51 11.95 13.58 2.45
N LEU A 52 11.92 13.32 1.14
CA LEU A 52 11.69 11.97 0.60
C LEU A 52 12.76 10.97 1.10
N VAL A 53 14.04 11.36 1.07
CA VAL A 53 15.15 10.55 1.61
C VAL A 53 14.98 10.30 3.11
N GLN A 54 14.63 11.33 3.88
CA GLN A 54 14.47 11.23 5.34
C GLN A 54 13.34 10.28 5.75
N VAL A 55 12.23 10.19 5.00
CA VAL A 55 11.17 9.19 5.28
C VAL A 55 11.47 7.79 4.73
N GLY A 56 12.56 7.61 3.98
CA GLY A 56 13.06 6.30 3.53
C GLY A 56 12.84 5.97 2.05
N VAL A 57 12.31 6.92 1.27
CA VAL A 57 12.24 6.83 -0.20
C VAL A 57 13.67 6.84 -0.77
N ARG A 58 13.89 6.04 -1.80
CA ARG A 58 15.17 5.91 -2.54
C ARG A 58 14.94 5.89 -4.04
N ASP A 59 13.77 5.45 -4.48
CA ASP A 59 13.35 5.48 -5.88
C ASP A 59 12.04 6.29 -5.95
N VAL A 60 11.97 7.21 -6.91
CA VAL A 60 10.78 8.03 -7.20
C VAL A 60 10.33 7.70 -8.62
N PHE A 61 9.12 7.20 -8.77
CA PHE A 61 8.58 6.76 -10.07
C PHE A 61 7.97 7.94 -10.80
N SER A 62 8.28 8.16 -12.08
CA SER A 62 7.93 9.42 -12.72
C SER A 62 7.60 9.32 -14.20
N VAL A 63 6.73 10.23 -14.65
CA VAL A 63 6.54 10.58 -16.06
C VAL A 63 6.86 12.08 -16.22
N PRO A 64 7.87 12.44 -17.05
CA PRO A 64 8.20 13.84 -17.30
C PRO A 64 7.09 14.58 -18.06
N GLY A 65 6.85 15.83 -17.69
CA GLY A 65 6.07 16.79 -18.44
C GLY A 65 6.53 18.22 -18.09
N ASP A 66 6.25 19.18 -18.95
CA ASP A 66 6.74 20.56 -18.83
C ASP A 66 6.48 21.22 -17.47
N PHE A 67 5.33 20.95 -16.83
CA PHE A 67 5.04 21.43 -15.47
C PHE A 67 5.90 20.81 -14.35
N ASN A 68 6.63 19.71 -14.58
CA ASN A 68 7.46 19.05 -13.56
C ASN A 68 8.97 19.02 -13.83
N LEU A 69 9.46 19.35 -15.03
CA LEU A 69 10.87 19.17 -15.42
C LEU A 69 11.88 19.79 -14.42
N THR A 70 11.70 21.07 -14.07
CA THR A 70 12.57 21.78 -13.09
C THR A 70 12.61 21.08 -11.73
N LEU A 71 11.51 20.45 -11.31
CA LEU A 71 11.48 19.67 -10.08
C LEU A 71 12.22 18.34 -10.24
N LEU A 72 12.08 17.67 -11.38
CA LEU A 72 12.80 16.43 -11.68
C LEU A 72 14.32 16.63 -11.65
N ASP A 73 14.84 17.74 -12.17
CA ASP A 73 16.26 18.09 -12.10
C ASP A 73 16.78 18.11 -10.65
N HIS A 74 15.99 18.65 -9.71
CA HIS A 74 16.34 18.66 -8.29
C HIS A 74 16.24 17.29 -7.61
N LEU A 75 15.32 16.42 -8.04
CA LEU A 75 15.24 15.04 -7.56
C LEU A 75 16.39 14.17 -8.08
N ILE A 76 16.83 14.39 -9.33
CA ILE A 76 18.02 13.75 -9.92
C ILE A 76 19.30 14.24 -9.23
N ALA A 77 19.36 15.52 -8.86
CA ALA A 77 20.50 16.12 -8.15
C ALA A 77 20.64 15.71 -6.66
N GLU A 78 19.74 14.88 -6.13
CA GLU A 78 19.84 14.30 -4.79
C GLU A 78 20.51 12.92 -4.85
N PRO A 79 21.77 12.75 -4.37
CA PRO A 79 22.52 11.49 -4.52
C PRO A 79 21.89 10.27 -3.84
N ASN A 80 20.95 10.48 -2.91
CA ASN A 80 20.26 9.41 -2.20
C ASN A 80 18.96 8.95 -2.87
N LEU A 81 18.51 9.63 -3.93
CA LEU A 81 17.35 9.27 -4.73
C LEU A 81 17.77 8.74 -6.11
N ARG A 82 16.86 8.01 -6.75
CA ARG A 82 16.88 7.62 -8.15
C ARG A 82 15.54 7.96 -8.77
N LEU A 83 15.56 8.65 -9.90
CA LEU A 83 14.35 8.88 -10.67
C LEU A 83 14.13 7.69 -11.62
N ILE A 84 13.00 7.00 -11.48
CA ILE A 84 12.64 5.83 -12.28
C ILE A 84 11.54 6.24 -13.26
N GLY A 85 11.91 6.48 -14.51
CA GLY A 85 10.94 6.84 -15.56
C GLY A 85 10.03 5.67 -15.92
N CYS A 86 8.71 5.84 -15.86
CA CYS A 86 7.71 4.81 -16.20
C CYS A 86 7.08 5.08 -17.59
N CYS A 87 6.39 4.07 -18.15
CA CYS A 87 5.75 4.21 -19.47
C CYS A 87 4.51 5.12 -19.46
N ASN A 88 3.79 5.18 -18.33
CA ASN A 88 2.66 6.07 -18.10
C ASN A 88 2.48 6.28 -16.58
N GLU A 89 1.59 7.20 -16.22
CA GLU A 89 1.38 7.67 -14.85
C GLU A 89 0.66 6.66 -13.96
N LEU A 90 -0.26 5.87 -14.52
CA LEU A 90 -0.92 4.77 -13.81
C LEU A 90 0.11 3.72 -13.34
N ASN A 91 1.00 3.31 -14.25
CA ASN A 91 2.12 2.42 -13.97
C ASN A 91 3.08 3.04 -12.94
N ALA A 92 3.39 4.34 -13.04
CA ALA A 92 4.22 5.04 -12.04
C ALA A 92 3.59 5.01 -10.64
N GLY A 93 2.27 5.16 -10.55
CA GLY A 93 1.52 5.02 -9.30
C GLY A 93 1.54 3.59 -8.75
N TYR A 94 1.33 2.57 -9.57
CA TYR A 94 1.41 1.17 -9.13
C TYR A 94 2.84 0.75 -8.75
N ALA A 95 3.87 1.32 -9.39
CA ALA A 95 5.25 1.14 -8.97
C ALA A 95 5.53 1.82 -7.61
N ALA A 96 4.96 3.00 -7.35
CA ALA A 96 5.01 3.59 -6.02
C ALA A 96 4.23 2.78 -4.96
N ASP A 97 3.10 2.16 -5.30
CA ASP A 97 2.34 1.21 -4.45
C ASP A 97 3.20 -0.03 -4.09
N GLY A 98 3.74 -0.72 -5.09
CA GLY A 98 4.60 -1.89 -4.88
C GLY A 98 5.88 -1.58 -4.09
N TYR A 99 6.49 -0.43 -4.36
CA TYR A 99 7.63 0.04 -3.57
C TYR A 99 7.23 0.35 -2.12
N ALA A 100 6.07 0.99 -1.89
CA ALA A 100 5.55 1.27 -0.55
C ALA A 100 5.25 -0.01 0.25
N ARG A 101 4.75 -1.06 -0.40
CA ARG A 101 4.49 -2.37 0.23
C ARG A 101 5.74 -2.99 0.86
N ALA A 102 6.88 -2.87 0.19
CA ALA A 102 8.17 -3.38 0.66
C ALA A 102 8.94 -2.41 1.58
N ARG A 103 8.92 -1.10 1.29
CA ARG A 103 9.75 -0.09 1.98
C ARG A 103 9.04 0.67 3.09
N GLY A 104 7.71 0.56 3.14
CA GLY A 104 6.87 1.29 4.09
C GLY A 104 6.58 2.75 3.71
N VAL A 105 7.04 3.22 2.54
CA VAL A 105 6.65 4.49 1.89
C VAL A 105 7.03 4.46 0.42
N GLY A 106 6.19 5.03 -0.46
CA GLY A 106 6.45 5.20 -1.89
C GLY A 106 6.22 6.64 -2.34
N ALA A 107 6.76 7.00 -3.50
CA ALA A 107 6.56 8.32 -4.09
C ALA A 107 6.51 8.26 -5.62
N CYS A 108 5.64 9.06 -6.23
CA CYS A 108 5.59 9.25 -7.68
C CYS A 108 5.48 10.73 -8.05
N VAL A 109 5.99 11.11 -9.23
CA VAL A 109 5.99 12.49 -9.74
C VAL A 109 5.48 12.52 -11.18
N VAL A 110 4.36 13.20 -11.42
CA VAL A 110 3.68 13.29 -12.72
C VAL A 110 3.40 14.74 -13.14
N THR A 111 2.88 14.96 -14.35
CA THR A 111 2.52 16.30 -14.85
C THR A 111 1.04 16.63 -14.60
N PHE A 112 0.70 17.92 -14.66
CA PHE A 112 -0.62 18.44 -14.31
C PHE A 112 -1.76 17.85 -15.15
N THR A 113 -2.88 17.52 -14.49
CA THR A 113 -4.17 17.05 -15.03
C THR A 113 -4.09 15.79 -15.89
N VAL A 114 -3.42 15.81 -17.04
CA VAL A 114 -3.30 14.62 -17.91
C VAL A 114 -2.57 13.48 -17.20
N GLY A 115 -1.53 13.80 -16.43
CA GLY A 115 -0.80 12.83 -15.64
C GLY A 115 -1.48 12.53 -14.30
N GLY A 116 -1.91 13.56 -13.57
CA GLY A 116 -2.56 13.41 -12.28
C GLY A 116 -3.90 12.64 -12.33
N LEU A 117 -4.75 12.86 -13.34
CA LEU A 117 -5.98 12.08 -13.51
C LEU A 117 -5.72 10.61 -13.88
N SER A 118 -4.59 10.31 -14.50
CA SER A 118 -4.16 8.93 -14.84
C SER A 118 -3.60 8.20 -13.60
N VAL A 119 -2.72 8.84 -12.81
CA VAL A 119 -2.21 8.25 -11.55
C VAL A 119 -3.28 8.13 -10.46
N LEU A 120 -4.35 8.94 -10.50
CA LEU A 120 -5.43 8.97 -9.52
C LEU A 120 -6.00 7.57 -9.18
N ASN A 121 -6.13 6.70 -10.18
CA ASN A 121 -6.58 5.31 -10.03
C ASN A 121 -5.63 4.49 -9.12
N ALA A 122 -4.30 4.59 -9.33
CA ALA A 122 -3.32 3.97 -8.44
C ALA A 122 -3.30 4.60 -7.04
N ILE A 123 -3.55 5.92 -6.93
CA ILE A 123 -3.63 6.60 -5.63
C ILE A 123 -4.86 6.16 -4.83
N ALA A 124 -6.01 5.97 -5.47
CA ALA A 124 -7.19 5.37 -4.84
C ALA A 124 -6.93 3.91 -4.40
N GLY A 125 -6.11 3.16 -5.15
CA GLY A 125 -5.58 1.86 -4.74
C GLY A 125 -4.73 1.95 -3.47
N ALA A 126 -3.72 2.81 -3.45
CA ALA A 126 -2.88 3.04 -2.27
C ALA A 126 -3.69 3.48 -1.03
N TYR A 127 -4.74 4.29 -1.23
CA TYR A 127 -5.66 4.66 -0.16
C TYR A 127 -6.41 3.45 0.39
N SER A 128 -6.98 2.63 -0.49
CA SER A 128 -7.74 1.43 -0.15
C SER A 128 -6.89 0.40 0.62
N GLU A 129 -5.64 0.23 0.19
CA GLU A 129 -4.68 -0.74 0.71
C GLU A 129 -3.92 -0.23 1.95
N ASN A 130 -4.12 1.04 2.34
CA ASN A 130 -3.47 1.69 3.50
C ASN A 130 -1.94 1.82 3.32
N LEU A 131 -1.53 2.31 2.15
CA LEU A 131 -0.15 2.57 1.81
C LEU A 131 0.17 4.08 1.89
N PRO A 132 1.24 4.48 2.60
CA PRO A 132 1.76 5.85 2.54
C PRO A 132 2.46 6.08 1.19
N LEU A 133 1.76 6.77 0.29
CA LEU A 133 2.25 7.08 -1.07
C LEU A 133 2.19 8.59 -1.31
N ILE A 134 3.35 9.20 -1.54
CA ILE A 134 3.50 10.65 -1.75
C ILE A 134 3.34 10.91 -3.26
N CYS A 135 2.15 11.34 -3.68
CA CYS A 135 1.84 11.69 -5.06
C CYS A 135 2.17 13.17 -5.28
N ILE A 136 3.17 13.44 -6.12
CA ILE A 136 3.63 14.78 -6.46
C ILE A 136 3.21 15.09 -7.90
N VAL A 137 2.68 16.29 -8.12
CA VAL A 137 2.25 16.75 -9.45
C VAL A 137 2.89 18.10 -9.73
N GLY A 138 3.56 18.23 -10.87
CA GLY A 138 3.97 19.55 -11.37
C GLY A 138 2.72 20.34 -11.74
N GLY A 139 2.58 21.56 -11.22
CA GLY A 139 1.39 22.40 -11.39
C GLY A 139 1.66 23.66 -12.24
N PRO A 140 0.59 24.40 -12.60
CA PRO A 140 0.66 25.67 -13.29
C PRO A 140 1.64 26.67 -12.69
N ASN A 141 2.12 27.60 -13.51
CA ASN A 141 2.94 28.71 -13.04
C ASN A 141 2.18 29.51 -11.96
N SER A 142 2.84 29.87 -10.87
CA SER A 142 2.20 30.57 -9.75
C SER A 142 1.52 31.88 -10.16
N ASN A 143 1.97 32.52 -11.25
CA ASN A 143 1.40 33.76 -11.79
C ASN A 143 0.09 33.57 -12.57
N ASP A 144 -0.29 32.35 -12.95
CA ASP A 144 -1.53 32.09 -13.71
C ASP A 144 -2.76 31.94 -12.79
N TYR A 145 -2.56 31.60 -11.51
CA TYR A 145 -3.63 31.49 -10.52
C TYR A 145 -4.35 32.84 -10.32
N GLY A 146 -5.68 32.81 -10.26
CA GLY A 146 -6.51 34.02 -10.13
C GLY A 146 -6.62 34.86 -11.41
N THR A 147 -6.04 34.41 -12.53
CA THR A 147 -6.19 35.04 -13.84
C THR A 147 -7.24 34.32 -14.70
N SER A 148 -7.74 34.98 -15.74
CA SER A 148 -8.62 34.35 -16.75
C SER A 148 -7.86 33.53 -17.81
N ARG A 149 -6.60 33.15 -17.56
CA ARG A 149 -5.80 32.39 -18.52
C ARG A 149 -6.25 30.93 -18.57
N VAL A 150 -6.34 30.41 -19.79
CA VAL A 150 -6.56 28.98 -20.05
C VAL A 150 -5.21 28.38 -20.45
N LEU A 151 -4.86 27.25 -19.85
CA LEU A 151 -3.59 26.56 -20.06
C LEU A 151 -3.77 25.25 -20.82
N HIS A 152 -2.71 24.80 -21.49
CA HIS A 152 -2.62 23.42 -21.97
C HIS A 152 -2.64 22.46 -20.76
N HIS A 153 -2.95 21.17 -20.99
CA HIS A 153 -3.21 20.21 -19.93
C HIS A 153 -4.26 20.70 -18.89
N THR A 154 -5.31 21.36 -19.37
CA THR A 154 -6.54 21.63 -18.60
C THR A 154 -7.76 21.33 -19.48
N ILE A 155 -8.98 21.31 -18.92
CA ILE A 155 -10.21 21.13 -19.72
C ILE A 155 -10.64 22.37 -20.52
N GLY A 156 -9.79 23.41 -20.59
CA GLY A 156 -10.11 24.66 -21.31
C GLY A 156 -10.76 25.75 -20.45
N LEU A 157 -10.69 25.65 -19.12
CA LEU A 157 -11.26 26.61 -18.17
C LEU A 157 -10.17 27.23 -17.28
N PRO A 158 -10.33 28.50 -16.84
CA PRO A 158 -9.44 29.14 -15.86
C PRO A 158 -9.74 28.68 -14.41
N ASP A 159 -9.83 27.36 -14.20
CA ASP A 159 -9.98 26.72 -12.88
C ASP A 159 -8.98 25.57 -12.74
N PHE A 160 -7.86 25.85 -12.07
CA PHE A 160 -6.80 24.86 -11.81
C PHE A 160 -7.04 24.02 -10.54
N SER A 161 -8.21 24.13 -9.90
CA SER A 161 -8.56 23.31 -8.72
C SER A 161 -9.32 22.03 -9.07
N GLN A 162 -9.58 21.76 -10.36
CA GLN A 162 -10.28 20.56 -10.83
C GLN A 162 -9.59 19.26 -10.42
N GLU A 163 -8.30 19.13 -10.72
CA GLU A 163 -7.50 17.97 -10.32
C GLU A 163 -7.51 17.77 -8.80
N LEU A 164 -7.26 18.84 -8.04
CA LEU A 164 -7.30 18.82 -6.57
C LEU A 164 -8.63 18.22 -6.05
N ARG A 165 -9.77 18.62 -6.62
CA ARG A 165 -11.09 18.09 -6.22
C ARG A 165 -11.23 16.59 -6.48
N CYS A 166 -10.56 16.04 -7.50
CA CYS A 166 -10.53 14.60 -7.74
C CYS A 166 -9.68 13.85 -6.70
N PHE A 167 -8.57 14.44 -6.23
CA PHE A 167 -7.70 13.83 -5.22
C PHE A 167 -8.25 13.90 -3.79
N GLN A 168 -9.11 14.88 -3.47
CA GLN A 168 -9.61 15.14 -2.11
C GLN A 168 -10.26 13.93 -1.40
N THR A 169 -10.95 13.06 -2.14
CA THR A 169 -11.65 11.89 -1.58
C THR A 169 -10.76 10.64 -1.44
N VAL A 170 -9.59 10.63 -2.08
CA VAL A 170 -8.68 9.47 -2.16
C VAL A 170 -7.28 9.75 -1.62
N THR A 171 -7.10 10.84 -0.87
CA THR A 171 -5.86 11.18 -0.17
C THR A 171 -6.18 11.72 1.23
N CYS A 172 -5.26 11.54 2.19
CA CYS A 172 -5.45 12.00 3.57
C CYS A 172 -5.03 13.46 3.82
N PHE A 173 -4.31 14.07 2.88
CA PHE A 173 -3.92 15.47 2.88
C PHE A 173 -3.62 15.91 1.44
N GLN A 174 -3.88 17.18 1.14
CA GLN A 174 -3.59 17.80 -0.16
C GLN A 174 -2.84 19.12 0.05
N ALA A 175 -1.66 19.25 -0.52
CA ALA A 175 -0.89 20.50 -0.60
C ALA A 175 -0.96 21.08 -2.01
N VAL A 176 -1.16 22.39 -2.12
CA VAL A 176 -0.98 23.15 -3.36
C VAL A 176 0.05 24.24 -3.09
N VAL A 177 1.27 24.04 -3.59
CA VAL A 177 2.42 24.90 -3.33
C VAL A 177 2.59 25.87 -4.50
N ASN A 178 1.92 27.02 -4.38
CA ASN A 178 2.00 28.16 -5.30
C ASN A 178 2.70 29.39 -4.68
N ASN A 179 3.15 29.29 -3.42
CA ASN A 179 3.97 30.27 -2.72
C ASN A 179 5.17 29.57 -2.06
N LEU A 180 6.29 30.28 -1.85
CA LEU A 180 7.52 29.82 -1.20
C LEU A 180 7.55 30.12 0.32
N GLU A 181 6.76 31.09 0.78
CA GLU A 181 6.66 31.45 2.20
C GLU A 181 6.27 30.24 3.08
N ASP A 182 5.27 29.47 2.66
CA ASP A 182 4.65 28.36 3.40
C ASP A 182 4.94 26.96 2.80
N ALA A 183 5.55 26.89 1.62
CA ALA A 183 5.90 25.66 0.90
C ALA A 183 6.50 24.55 1.79
N HIS A 184 7.46 24.91 2.63
CA HIS A 184 8.16 23.97 3.51
C HIS A 184 7.21 23.30 4.53
N GLU A 185 6.29 24.06 5.13
CA GLU A 185 5.30 23.57 6.08
C GLU A 185 4.24 22.70 5.39
N LEU A 186 3.77 23.11 4.20
CA LEU A 186 2.81 22.33 3.41
C LEU A 186 3.37 20.97 2.99
N ILE A 187 4.62 20.93 2.50
CA ILE A 187 5.31 19.69 2.11
C ILE A 187 5.54 18.79 3.33
N ASP A 188 6.04 19.35 4.44
CA ASP A 188 6.33 18.58 5.65
C ASP A 188 5.05 18.04 6.31
N THR A 189 3.96 18.81 6.28
CA THR A 189 2.65 18.39 6.77
C THR A 189 2.07 17.27 5.92
N ALA A 190 2.11 17.39 4.59
CA ALA A 190 1.67 16.34 3.68
C ALA A 190 2.46 15.03 3.90
N ILE A 191 3.79 15.09 3.84
CA ILE A 191 4.65 13.90 4.00
C ILE A 191 4.47 13.26 5.39
N SER A 192 4.37 14.06 6.45
CA SER A 192 4.21 13.50 7.80
C SER A 192 2.82 12.86 7.99
N THR A 193 1.77 13.44 7.39
CA THR A 193 0.40 12.91 7.47
C THR A 193 0.29 11.59 6.71
N ALA A 194 0.90 11.50 5.52
CA ALA A 194 0.96 10.26 4.74
C ALA A 194 1.47 9.08 5.59
N VAL A 195 2.62 9.28 6.25
CA VAL A 195 3.27 8.27 7.10
C VAL A 195 2.49 8.00 8.40
N LYS A 196 1.95 9.03 9.06
CA LYS A 196 1.18 8.89 10.33
C LYS A 196 -0.12 8.10 10.15
N GLU A 197 -0.80 8.27 9.03
CA GLU A 197 -2.08 7.62 8.74
C GLU A 197 -1.95 6.38 7.85
N SER A 198 -0.77 6.14 7.26
CA SER A 198 -0.54 5.10 6.24
C SER A 198 -1.54 5.24 5.09
N LYS A 199 -1.56 6.44 4.50
CA LYS A 199 -2.46 6.83 3.41
C LYS A 199 -1.72 7.72 2.41
N PRO A 200 -2.16 7.79 1.16
CA PRO A 200 -1.55 8.65 0.18
C PRO A 200 -1.86 10.13 0.43
N VAL A 201 -1.00 10.99 -0.11
CA VAL A 201 -1.16 12.46 -0.13
C VAL A 201 -0.90 13.01 -1.52
N TYR A 202 -1.52 14.14 -1.82
CA TYR A 202 -1.32 14.89 -3.05
C TYR A 202 -0.49 16.16 -2.76
N ILE A 203 0.52 16.44 -3.57
CA ILE A 203 1.35 17.65 -3.48
C ILE A 203 1.50 18.25 -4.89
N SER A 204 0.77 19.32 -5.17
CA SER A 204 0.96 20.12 -6.39
C SER A 204 2.05 21.17 -6.15
N ILE A 205 2.98 21.35 -7.09
CA ILE A 205 4.05 22.35 -7.00
C ILE A 205 4.10 23.16 -8.28
N SER A 206 3.90 24.48 -8.20
CA SER A 206 3.99 25.37 -9.36
C SER A 206 5.36 25.28 -10.05
N CYS A 207 5.35 25.06 -11.37
CA CYS A 207 6.54 24.71 -12.16
C CYS A 207 7.71 25.71 -12.08
N ASN A 208 7.41 26.98 -11.81
CA ASN A 208 8.38 28.07 -11.71
C ASN A 208 9.04 28.20 -10.33
N LEU A 209 8.59 27.44 -9.31
CA LEU A 209 9.03 27.62 -7.92
C LEU A 209 10.21 26.72 -7.50
N ALA A 210 10.36 25.54 -8.11
CA ALA A 210 11.25 24.49 -7.63
C ALA A 210 12.71 24.92 -7.44
N ALA A 211 13.23 25.77 -8.34
CA ALA A 211 14.61 26.24 -8.35
C ALA A 211 14.85 27.60 -7.66
N ILE A 212 13.80 28.31 -7.26
CA ILE A 212 13.95 29.62 -6.61
C ILE A 212 14.57 29.40 -5.22
N SER A 213 15.69 30.08 -4.97
CA SER A 213 16.33 30.05 -3.66
C SER A 213 15.59 30.99 -2.71
N TYR A 214 15.21 30.53 -1.52
CA TYR A 214 14.31 31.26 -0.62
C TYR A 214 14.64 31.01 0.87
N PRO A 215 14.55 32.03 1.77
CA PRO A 215 15.00 31.93 3.17
C PRO A 215 14.38 30.83 4.04
N THR A 216 13.21 30.30 3.69
CA THR A 216 12.51 29.27 4.48
C THR A 216 13.10 27.87 4.28
N PHE A 217 13.91 27.67 3.24
CA PHE A 217 14.60 26.41 2.99
C PHE A 217 16.03 26.43 3.57
N SER A 218 16.51 25.23 3.89
CA SER A 218 17.90 24.97 4.28
C SER A 218 18.48 23.89 3.38
N ARG A 219 19.79 23.95 3.11
CA ARG A 219 20.55 22.86 2.47
C ARG A 219 20.34 21.53 3.21
N GLU A 220 20.34 21.60 4.54
CA GLU A 220 20.05 20.48 5.43
C GLU A 220 18.86 20.88 6.33
N PRO A 221 17.62 20.49 6.00
CA PRO A 221 16.45 20.80 6.81
C PRO A 221 16.48 20.02 8.12
N VAL A 222 15.95 20.64 9.20
CA VAL A 222 15.87 20.04 10.55
C VAL A 222 15.32 18.61 10.45
N PRO A 223 15.98 17.59 11.04
CA PRO A 223 15.60 16.19 10.85
C PRO A 223 14.12 15.92 11.06
N PHE A 224 13.51 15.20 10.11
CA PHE A 224 12.07 14.91 10.12
C PHE A 224 11.70 14.09 11.35
N SER A 225 10.84 14.65 12.21
CA SER A 225 10.40 14.02 13.45
C SER A 225 8.89 13.77 13.43
N ILE A 226 8.52 12.49 13.50
CA ILE A 226 7.12 12.07 13.61
C ILE A 226 6.87 11.64 15.04
N ALA A 227 6.05 12.40 15.77
CA ALA A 227 5.66 12.06 17.13
C ALA A 227 5.00 10.66 17.17
N PRO A 228 5.44 9.74 18.04
CA PRO A 228 4.85 8.42 18.13
C PRO A 228 3.43 8.50 18.68
N LYS A 229 2.50 7.77 18.07
CA LYS A 229 1.20 7.47 18.70
C LYS A 229 1.48 6.58 19.94
N LEU A 230 0.78 6.80 21.04
CA LEU A 230 0.92 6.07 22.30
C LEU A 230 -0.44 5.57 22.79
N SER A 231 -0.48 4.37 23.39
CA SER A 231 -1.69 3.86 24.02
C SER A 231 -2.05 4.64 25.29
N ASN A 232 -3.33 4.98 25.46
CA ASN A 232 -3.88 5.40 26.75
C ASN A 232 -3.80 4.21 27.72
N GLN A 233 -3.02 4.35 28.80
CA GLN A 233 -2.68 3.22 29.67
C GLN A 233 -3.90 2.69 30.46
N MET A 234 -4.83 3.56 30.85
CA MET A 234 -6.07 3.14 31.52
C MET A 234 -7.00 2.39 30.57
N GLY A 235 -7.17 2.90 29.33
CA GLY A 235 -7.95 2.26 28.28
C GLY A 235 -7.34 0.92 27.84
N LEU A 236 -6.01 0.84 27.74
CA LEU A 236 -5.28 -0.39 27.46
C LEU A 236 -5.52 -1.44 28.56
N ALA A 237 -5.36 -1.07 29.83
CA ALA A 237 -5.63 -1.98 30.95
C ALA A 237 -7.08 -2.47 30.94
N ALA A 238 -8.06 -1.56 30.82
CA ALA A 238 -9.48 -1.91 30.80
C ALA A 238 -9.85 -2.81 29.61
N ALA A 239 -9.29 -2.56 28.42
CA ALA A 239 -9.48 -3.40 27.24
C ALA A 239 -8.92 -4.82 27.45
N VAL A 240 -7.73 -4.91 28.06
CA VAL A 240 -7.06 -6.19 28.35
C VAL A 240 -7.83 -6.98 29.39
N GLU A 241 -8.27 -6.37 30.50
CA GLU A 241 -9.08 -7.07 31.50
C GLU A 241 -10.39 -7.61 30.91
N ALA A 242 -11.16 -6.75 30.22
CA ALA A 242 -12.43 -7.15 29.63
C ALA A 242 -12.27 -8.27 28.58
N THR A 243 -11.20 -8.21 27.78
CA THR A 243 -10.91 -9.24 26.77
C THR A 243 -10.41 -10.53 27.42
N ALA A 244 -9.55 -10.46 28.43
CA ALA A 244 -9.04 -11.63 29.13
C ALA A 244 -10.15 -12.34 29.92
N GLU A 245 -11.05 -11.60 30.57
CA GLU A 245 -12.22 -12.19 31.25
C GLU A 245 -13.15 -12.92 30.26
N PHE A 246 -13.36 -12.36 29.07
CA PHE A 246 -14.15 -12.98 28.01
C PHE A 246 -13.47 -14.26 27.47
N LEU A 247 -12.20 -14.16 27.07
CA LEU A 247 -11.48 -15.27 26.43
C LEU A 247 -11.11 -16.40 27.40
N ASN A 248 -10.83 -16.12 28.68
CA ASN A 248 -10.53 -17.15 29.68
C ASN A 248 -11.76 -17.99 30.06
N LYS A 249 -12.98 -17.57 29.66
CA LYS A 249 -14.22 -18.35 29.79
C LYS A 249 -14.57 -19.16 28.52
N ALA A 250 -13.87 -18.91 27.40
CA ALA A 250 -14.13 -19.57 26.13
C ALA A 250 -13.52 -20.98 26.08
N VAL A 251 -14.27 -21.94 25.53
CA VAL A 251 -13.86 -23.34 25.38
C VAL A 251 -13.05 -23.54 24.11
N LYS A 252 -13.42 -22.89 23.00
CA LYS A 252 -12.78 -23.03 21.68
C LYS A 252 -12.44 -21.66 21.06
N PRO A 253 -11.61 -20.81 21.69
CA PRO A 253 -11.21 -19.53 21.13
C PRO A 253 -10.25 -19.69 19.94
N VAL A 254 -10.30 -18.74 18.99
CA VAL A 254 -9.44 -18.70 17.79
C VAL A 254 -8.90 -17.28 17.53
N ILE A 255 -7.77 -17.17 16.82
CA ILE A 255 -7.22 -15.89 16.35
C ILE A 255 -7.34 -15.84 14.82
N VAL A 256 -7.77 -14.70 14.27
CA VAL A 256 -7.78 -14.45 12.82
C VAL A 256 -7.08 -13.12 12.52
N GLY A 257 -5.93 -13.17 11.85
CA GLY A 257 -5.19 -11.99 11.42
C GLY A 257 -5.79 -11.34 10.18
N GLY A 258 -5.89 -10.01 10.14
CA GLY A 258 -6.42 -9.21 9.05
C GLY A 258 -5.41 -8.19 8.50
N PRO A 259 -5.67 -7.59 7.33
CA PRO A 259 -4.68 -6.79 6.59
C PRO A 259 -4.11 -5.60 7.37
N ARG A 260 -4.87 -5.04 8.32
CA ARG A 260 -4.43 -3.88 9.12
C ARG A 260 -3.31 -4.19 10.11
N ILE A 261 -2.90 -5.46 10.25
CA ILE A 261 -1.64 -5.87 10.91
C ILE A 261 -0.42 -5.17 10.30
N ARG A 262 -0.41 -4.97 8.97
CA ARG A 262 0.68 -4.27 8.26
C ARG A 262 0.85 -2.84 8.78
N VAL A 263 -0.24 -2.08 8.81
CA VAL A 263 -0.30 -0.68 9.31
C VAL A 263 0.14 -0.60 10.77
N ALA A 264 -0.34 -1.51 11.61
CA ALA A 264 -0.01 -1.55 13.04
C ALA A 264 1.39 -2.11 13.36
N LYS A 265 2.10 -2.68 12.36
CA LYS A 265 3.40 -3.38 12.51
C LYS A 265 3.36 -4.40 13.67
N SER A 266 2.29 -5.18 13.72
CA SER A 266 1.88 -5.98 14.87
C SER A 266 2.02 -7.50 14.70
N GLY A 267 2.56 -8.00 13.57
CA GLY A 267 2.70 -9.43 13.28
C GLY A 267 3.37 -10.22 14.42
N ASN A 268 4.53 -9.75 14.90
CA ASN A 268 5.22 -10.38 16.04
C ASN A 268 4.37 -10.37 17.32
N ALA A 269 3.59 -9.31 17.57
CA ALA A 269 2.71 -9.22 18.75
C ALA A 269 1.51 -10.18 18.65
N LEU A 270 1.04 -10.51 17.43
CA LEU A 270 0.06 -11.57 17.21
C LEU A 270 0.68 -12.95 17.47
N VAL A 271 1.93 -13.19 17.04
CA VAL A 271 2.67 -14.43 17.34
C VAL A 271 2.88 -14.59 18.86
N GLU A 272 3.34 -13.53 19.55
CA GLU A 272 3.46 -13.49 21.02
C GLU A 272 2.13 -13.87 21.72
N LEU A 273 0.99 -13.41 21.20
CA LEU A 273 -0.35 -13.78 21.68
C LEU A 273 -0.71 -15.24 21.37
N ALA A 274 -0.39 -15.74 20.18
CA ALA A 274 -0.66 -17.12 19.77
C ALA A 274 0.13 -18.14 20.58
N ASP A 275 1.41 -17.87 20.88
CA ASP A 275 2.25 -18.74 21.70
C ASP A 275 1.77 -18.81 23.16
N ALA A 276 1.42 -17.67 23.75
CA ALA A 276 0.93 -17.60 25.12
C ALA A 276 -0.45 -18.26 25.30
N SER A 277 -1.38 -17.97 24.38
CA SER A 277 -2.75 -18.48 24.42
C SER A 277 -2.88 -19.95 23.96
N GLY A 278 -2.02 -20.40 23.03
CA GLY A 278 -2.12 -21.71 22.40
C GLY A 278 -3.27 -21.84 21.39
N TYR A 279 -3.96 -20.75 21.06
CA TYR A 279 -5.11 -20.74 20.14
C TYR A 279 -4.65 -21.03 18.70
N PRO A 280 -5.48 -21.65 17.84
CA PRO A 280 -5.21 -21.71 16.41
C PRO A 280 -5.24 -20.31 15.80
N VAL A 281 -4.40 -20.11 14.78
CA VAL A 281 -4.23 -18.84 14.06
C VAL A 281 -4.59 -19.04 12.59
N ALA A 282 -5.61 -18.33 12.13
CA ALA A 282 -5.90 -18.16 10.72
C ALA A 282 -5.56 -16.74 10.25
N VAL A 283 -5.59 -16.50 8.95
CA VAL A 283 -5.50 -15.15 8.37
C VAL A 283 -6.63 -14.91 7.35
N MET A 284 -7.12 -13.68 7.24
CA MET A 284 -7.95 -13.24 6.12
C MET A 284 -7.09 -13.23 4.83
N PRO A 285 -7.68 -13.38 3.64
CA PRO A 285 -6.93 -13.47 2.37
C PRO A 285 -5.90 -12.33 2.18
N SER A 286 -6.29 -11.07 2.40
CA SER A 286 -5.41 -9.90 2.30
C SER A 286 -4.31 -9.81 3.38
N ALA A 287 -4.28 -10.76 4.33
CA ALA A 287 -3.31 -10.82 5.43
C ALA A 287 -2.33 -11.99 5.32
N LYS A 288 -2.41 -12.78 4.23
CA LYS A 288 -1.42 -13.82 3.91
C LYS A 288 -0.02 -13.22 3.83
N GLY A 289 0.97 -13.92 4.40
CA GLY A 289 2.35 -13.43 4.56
C GLY A 289 2.59 -12.39 5.67
N LEU A 290 1.55 -11.85 6.33
CA LEU A 290 1.74 -10.93 7.48
C LEU A 290 1.95 -11.66 8.83
N VAL A 291 1.72 -12.96 8.86
CA VAL A 291 1.93 -13.86 10.01
C VAL A 291 2.71 -15.09 9.50
N PRO A 292 3.72 -15.61 10.22
CA PRO A 292 4.52 -16.72 9.74
C PRO A 292 3.71 -18.02 9.59
N GLU A 293 3.64 -18.57 8.38
CA GLU A 293 2.83 -19.77 8.08
C GLU A 293 3.44 -21.06 8.65
N HIS A 294 4.72 -21.04 9.02
CA HIS A 294 5.39 -22.13 9.72
C HIS A 294 5.07 -22.18 11.23
N HIS A 295 4.35 -21.18 11.77
CA HIS A 295 3.98 -21.16 13.19
C HIS A 295 3.14 -22.40 13.53
N PRO A 296 3.43 -23.14 14.62
CA PRO A 296 2.79 -24.43 14.87
C PRO A 296 1.27 -24.33 15.06
N ARG A 297 0.72 -23.15 15.39
CA ARG A 297 -0.73 -22.93 15.50
C ARG A 297 -1.39 -22.40 14.22
N PHE A 298 -0.64 -22.17 13.15
CA PHE A 298 -1.20 -21.68 11.89
C PHE A 298 -2.09 -22.76 11.23
N ILE A 299 -3.33 -22.40 10.90
CA ILE A 299 -4.33 -23.31 10.28
C ILE A 299 -4.74 -22.88 8.87
N GLY A 300 -4.15 -21.83 8.32
CA GLY A 300 -4.36 -21.36 6.93
C GLY A 300 -5.16 -20.06 6.80
N THR A 301 -5.72 -19.86 5.61
CA THR A 301 -6.55 -18.69 5.28
C THR A 301 -8.02 -18.96 5.64
N TYR A 302 -8.61 -18.10 6.47
CA TYR A 302 -10.05 -18.04 6.70
C TYR A 302 -10.70 -17.08 5.71
N TRP A 303 -11.54 -17.64 4.84
CA TRP A 303 -12.27 -16.94 3.78
C TRP A 303 -13.62 -17.62 3.53
N GLY A 304 -14.40 -17.87 4.60
CA GLY A 304 -15.71 -18.51 4.53
C GLY A 304 -15.68 -19.86 3.80
N ALA A 305 -16.60 -20.07 2.85
CA ALA A 305 -16.70 -21.29 2.05
C ALA A 305 -15.44 -21.64 1.23
N VAL A 306 -14.53 -20.69 1.01
CA VAL A 306 -13.28 -20.87 0.25
C VAL A 306 -12.02 -20.73 1.12
N SER A 307 -12.17 -21.02 2.42
CA SER A 307 -11.04 -21.14 3.34
C SER A 307 -10.11 -22.30 2.97
N THR A 308 -8.89 -22.28 3.53
CA THR A 308 -8.03 -23.47 3.60
C THR A 308 -8.80 -24.64 4.24
N SER A 309 -8.58 -25.86 3.76
CA SER A 309 -9.23 -27.09 4.23
C SER A 309 -9.29 -27.15 5.77
N PHE A 310 -10.50 -27.38 6.31
CA PHE A 310 -10.81 -27.45 7.75
C PHE A 310 -10.67 -26.13 8.55
N CYS A 311 -10.24 -25.02 7.93
CA CYS A 311 -10.09 -23.74 8.63
C CYS A 311 -11.44 -23.07 8.91
N ALA A 312 -12.42 -23.15 7.99
CA ALA A 312 -13.74 -22.56 8.16
C ALA A 312 -14.49 -23.21 9.34
N GLU A 313 -14.48 -24.53 9.39
CA GLU A 313 -15.15 -25.36 10.39
C GLU A 313 -14.64 -25.06 11.81
N ILE A 314 -13.36 -24.73 11.95
CA ILE A 314 -12.74 -24.35 13.22
C ILE A 314 -13.04 -22.90 13.59
N VAL A 315 -12.96 -21.97 12.64
CA VAL A 315 -13.25 -20.55 12.90
C VAL A 315 -14.73 -20.31 13.14
N GLU A 316 -15.64 -20.87 12.36
CA GLU A 316 -17.08 -20.60 12.49
C GLU A 316 -17.72 -21.34 13.68
N SER A 317 -17.25 -22.57 13.99
CA SER A 317 -17.75 -23.34 15.14
C SER A 317 -17.18 -22.87 16.50
N ALA A 318 -16.18 -21.99 16.51
CA ALA A 318 -15.61 -21.42 17.72
C ALA A 318 -16.63 -20.60 18.54
N ASP A 319 -16.39 -20.49 19.84
CA ASP A 319 -17.23 -19.73 20.78
C ASP A 319 -16.68 -18.34 21.10
N ALA A 320 -15.41 -18.06 20.75
CA ALA A 320 -14.83 -16.73 20.73
C ALA A 320 -13.84 -16.58 19.55
N TYR A 321 -13.78 -15.41 18.94
CA TYR A 321 -12.86 -15.10 17.85
C TYR A 321 -12.13 -13.78 18.11
N VAL A 322 -10.80 -13.76 18.02
CA VAL A 322 -9.99 -12.53 18.06
C VAL A 322 -9.60 -12.14 16.64
N PHE A 323 -10.36 -11.22 16.05
CA PHE A 323 -10.05 -10.65 14.74
C PHE A 323 -9.08 -9.48 14.90
N VAL A 324 -7.85 -9.65 14.42
CA VAL A 324 -6.74 -8.70 14.56
C VAL A 324 -6.53 -7.92 13.26
N GLY A 325 -7.05 -6.71 13.20
CA GLY A 325 -6.98 -5.83 12.02
C GLY A 325 -7.89 -6.22 10.85
N PRO A 326 -9.14 -6.70 11.07
CA PRO A 326 -9.99 -7.17 9.98
C PRO A 326 -10.47 -6.02 9.10
N ILE A 327 -10.72 -6.37 7.83
CA ILE A 327 -11.55 -5.61 6.89
C ILE A 327 -12.59 -6.60 6.39
N PHE A 328 -13.85 -6.39 6.74
CA PHE A 328 -14.98 -7.17 6.22
C PHE A 328 -15.67 -6.36 5.13
N ASN A 329 -15.48 -6.77 3.89
CA ASN A 329 -16.20 -6.31 2.70
C ASN A 329 -16.95 -7.50 2.08
N ASP A 330 -17.71 -7.26 1.02
CA ASP A 330 -18.37 -8.28 0.21
C ASP A 330 -17.42 -9.42 -0.25
N TYR A 331 -16.23 -9.09 -0.75
CA TYR A 331 -15.29 -10.08 -1.29
C TYR A 331 -14.68 -11.00 -0.22
N SER A 332 -14.18 -10.40 0.87
CA SER A 332 -13.57 -11.10 2.02
C SER A 332 -14.59 -11.86 2.88
N SER A 333 -15.87 -11.49 2.77
CA SER A 333 -16.99 -12.20 3.40
C SER A 333 -17.72 -13.19 2.48
N VAL A 334 -17.21 -13.37 1.26
CA VAL A 334 -17.78 -14.27 0.23
C VAL A 334 -19.26 -13.99 0.00
N GLY A 335 -19.58 -12.75 -0.36
CA GLY A 335 -20.96 -12.29 -0.54
C GLY A 335 -21.74 -12.16 0.76
N TYR A 336 -21.10 -11.70 1.85
CA TYR A 336 -21.70 -11.57 3.20
C TYR A 336 -22.17 -12.90 3.82
N SER A 337 -21.56 -14.03 3.45
CA SER A 337 -22.00 -15.38 3.86
C SER A 337 -21.23 -16.01 5.03
N LEU A 338 -20.29 -15.30 5.66
CA LEU A 338 -19.55 -15.78 6.84
C LEU A 338 -20.48 -16.05 8.04
N LEU A 339 -20.35 -17.22 8.67
CA LEU A 339 -21.20 -17.63 9.80
C LEU A 339 -20.70 -17.11 11.16
N LEU A 340 -20.31 -15.83 11.20
CA LEU A 340 -19.75 -15.16 12.38
C LEU A 340 -20.82 -14.46 13.23
N LYS A 341 -20.68 -14.58 14.55
CA LYS A 341 -21.53 -13.90 15.54
C LYS A 341 -20.80 -12.72 16.19
N LYS A 342 -21.41 -11.53 16.20
CA LYS A 342 -20.77 -10.29 16.69
C LYS A 342 -20.50 -10.37 18.20
N GLU A 343 -21.40 -10.97 18.94
CA GLU A 343 -21.33 -11.24 20.38
C GLU A 343 -20.21 -12.23 20.78
N LYS A 344 -19.58 -12.91 19.79
CA LYS A 344 -18.40 -13.77 20.00
C LYS A 344 -17.08 -13.10 19.59
N ALA A 345 -17.14 -11.93 18.95
CA ALA A 345 -15.99 -11.34 18.27
C ALA A 345 -15.29 -10.27 19.13
N ILE A 346 -13.98 -10.41 19.30
CA ILE A 346 -13.09 -9.33 19.70
C ILE A 346 -12.54 -8.70 18.42
N ILE A 347 -12.85 -7.43 18.18
CA ILE A 347 -12.36 -6.69 17.01
C ILE A 347 -11.25 -5.75 17.45
N VAL A 348 -10.01 -6.07 17.06
CA VAL A 348 -8.83 -5.24 17.32
C VAL A 348 -8.52 -4.46 16.05
N GLN A 349 -8.76 -3.14 16.05
CA GLN A 349 -8.32 -2.21 15.02
C GLN A 349 -6.98 -1.57 15.43
N PRO A 350 -6.24 -0.87 14.53
CA PRO A 350 -4.92 -0.33 14.84
C PRO A 350 -4.80 0.51 16.12
N ASP A 351 -5.87 1.22 16.49
CA ASP A 351 -5.96 2.17 17.60
C ASP A 351 -7.18 1.96 18.53
N ARG A 352 -7.92 0.86 18.35
CA ARG A 352 -9.21 0.61 19.03
C ARG A 352 -9.47 -0.88 19.23
N VAL A 353 -10.05 -1.25 20.38
CA VAL A 353 -10.52 -2.61 20.67
C VAL A 353 -12.02 -2.59 20.95
N VAL A 354 -12.78 -3.54 20.39
CA VAL A 354 -14.20 -3.78 20.71
C VAL A 354 -14.37 -5.21 21.18
N VAL A 355 -15.02 -5.41 22.33
CA VAL A 355 -15.17 -6.72 22.99
C VAL A 355 -16.62 -7.20 22.85
N ALA A 356 -16.85 -8.31 22.15
CA ALA A 356 -18.12 -9.05 22.12
C ALA A 356 -19.37 -8.21 21.79
N ASN A 357 -19.25 -7.28 20.84
CA ASN A 357 -20.29 -6.28 20.49
C ASN A 357 -20.75 -5.39 21.68
N GLY A 358 -19.95 -5.31 22.74
CA GLY A 358 -20.15 -4.48 23.93
C GLY A 358 -19.16 -3.31 23.98
N PRO A 359 -18.31 -3.21 25.03
CA PRO A 359 -17.48 -2.02 25.25
C PRO A 359 -16.42 -1.84 24.15
N ALA A 360 -16.17 -0.56 23.82
CA ALA A 360 -15.19 -0.13 22.84
C ALA A 360 -14.16 0.81 23.48
N PHE A 361 -12.88 0.46 23.39
CA PHE A 361 -11.76 1.18 23.97
C PHE A 361 -10.95 1.84 22.86
N GLY A 362 -10.94 3.17 22.81
CA GLY A 362 -10.18 3.95 21.83
C GLY A 362 -8.81 4.40 22.36
N CYS A 363 -7.93 4.83 21.45
CA CYS A 363 -6.53 5.16 21.76
C CYS A 363 -5.76 3.99 22.40
N VAL A 364 -6.04 2.77 21.94
CA VAL A 364 -5.39 1.53 22.39
C VAL A 364 -4.70 0.90 21.17
N LEU A 365 -3.39 0.99 21.10
CA LEU A 365 -2.64 0.50 19.94
C LEU A 365 -2.67 -1.02 19.90
N MET A 366 -3.00 -1.58 18.74
CA MET A 366 -3.07 -3.02 18.49
C MET A 366 -1.84 -3.77 19.03
N LYS A 367 -0.63 -3.24 18.76
CA LYS A 367 0.63 -3.86 19.19
C LYS A 367 0.78 -3.94 20.72
N ASP A 368 0.38 -2.90 21.43
CA ASP A 368 0.47 -2.85 22.90
C ASP A 368 -0.59 -3.76 23.52
N PHE A 369 -1.80 -3.74 22.95
CA PHE A 369 -2.92 -4.57 23.37
C PHE A 369 -2.62 -6.06 23.25
N LEU A 370 -2.17 -6.55 22.10
CA LEU A 370 -1.88 -7.97 21.88
C LEU A 370 -0.82 -8.47 22.88
N ARG A 371 0.22 -7.67 23.15
CA ARG A 371 1.29 -7.98 24.11
C ARG A 371 0.86 -7.96 25.57
N ALA A 372 -0.02 -7.05 25.93
CA ALA A 372 -0.59 -6.99 27.28
C ALA A 372 -1.58 -8.13 27.50
N LEU A 373 -2.41 -8.45 26.49
CA LEU A 373 -3.35 -9.57 26.51
C LEU A 373 -2.65 -10.92 26.60
N ALA A 374 -1.53 -11.12 25.88
CA ALA A 374 -0.72 -12.34 25.95
C ALA A 374 -0.29 -12.70 27.38
N LYS A 375 -0.11 -11.71 28.27
CA LYS A 375 0.28 -11.90 29.68
C LYS A 375 -0.90 -12.24 30.60
N ARG A 376 -2.14 -12.20 30.12
CA ARG A 376 -3.38 -12.36 30.91
C ARG A 376 -4.27 -13.51 30.45
N LEU A 377 -3.96 -14.15 29.33
CA LEU A 377 -4.68 -15.33 28.86
C LEU A 377 -4.13 -16.62 29.49
N ASN A 378 -5.05 -17.50 29.86
CA ASN A 378 -4.77 -18.89 30.16
C ASN A 378 -4.58 -19.65 28.84
N LYS A 379 -3.65 -20.61 28.84
CA LYS A 379 -3.41 -21.46 27.68
C LYS A 379 -4.59 -22.40 27.43
N ASN A 380 -5.18 -22.36 26.24
CA ASN A 380 -6.27 -23.24 25.80
C ASN A 380 -6.01 -23.71 24.36
N SER A 381 -5.63 -24.99 24.17
CA SER A 381 -5.38 -25.59 22.85
C SER A 381 -6.61 -26.26 22.22
N THR A 382 -7.77 -26.27 22.86
CA THR A 382 -8.94 -27.09 22.48
C THR A 382 -9.39 -26.88 21.03
N ALA A 383 -9.42 -25.64 20.54
CA ALA A 383 -9.82 -25.36 19.16
C ALA A 383 -8.80 -25.89 18.13
N TYR A 384 -7.50 -25.83 18.46
CA TYR A 384 -6.44 -26.39 17.62
C TYR A 384 -6.39 -27.93 17.71
N GLU A 385 -6.65 -28.53 18.87
CA GLU A 385 -6.78 -29.99 18.98
C GLU A 385 -7.96 -30.50 18.16
N ASN A 386 -9.06 -29.76 18.11
CA ASN A 386 -10.18 -30.07 17.22
C ASN A 386 -9.78 -29.97 15.74
N TYR A 387 -8.99 -28.96 15.35
CA TYR A 387 -8.41 -28.89 14.01
C TYR A 387 -7.58 -30.15 13.71
N GLN A 388 -6.64 -30.54 14.59
CA GLN A 388 -5.82 -31.73 14.40
C GLN A 388 -6.62 -33.04 14.29
N ARG A 389 -7.79 -33.13 14.95
CA ARG A 389 -8.68 -34.32 14.87
C ARG A 389 -9.40 -34.45 13.54
N ILE A 390 -9.69 -33.33 12.85
CA ILE A 390 -10.40 -33.33 11.56
C ILE A 390 -9.47 -33.10 10.36
N PHE A 391 -8.25 -32.62 10.59
CA PHE A 391 -7.31 -32.24 9.54
C PHE A 391 -6.88 -33.44 8.69
N VAL A 392 -7.18 -33.35 7.40
CA VAL A 392 -6.63 -34.22 6.36
C VAL A 392 -5.68 -33.37 5.51
N PRO A 393 -4.41 -33.77 5.30
CA PRO A 393 -3.51 -33.05 4.40
C PRO A 393 -4.08 -33.01 2.98
N ASP A 394 -4.00 -31.84 2.33
CA ASP A 394 -4.40 -31.71 0.92
C ASP A 394 -3.59 -32.64 0.02
N GLY A 395 -4.27 -33.30 -0.91
CA GLY A 395 -3.65 -34.14 -1.92
C GLY A 395 -2.78 -33.34 -2.90
N GLN A 396 -1.69 -33.94 -3.38
CA GLN A 396 -0.89 -33.34 -4.45
C GLN A 396 -1.63 -33.48 -5.80
N PRO A 397 -1.64 -32.44 -6.65
CA PRO A 397 -2.09 -32.57 -8.04
C PRO A 397 -1.36 -33.71 -8.73
N LEU A 398 -2.09 -34.58 -9.44
CA LEU A 398 -1.51 -35.64 -10.25
C LEU A 398 -0.65 -35.05 -11.37
N GLN A 399 0.50 -35.67 -11.67
CA GLN A 399 1.29 -35.30 -12.84
C GLN A 399 0.46 -35.43 -14.13
N CYS A 400 0.68 -34.53 -15.07
CA CYS A 400 0.14 -34.66 -16.42
C CYS A 400 0.83 -35.83 -17.15
N ALA A 401 0.09 -36.54 -18.00
CA ALA A 401 0.68 -37.46 -18.97
C ALA A 401 1.52 -36.67 -20.00
N PRO A 402 2.50 -37.31 -20.69
CA PRO A 402 3.31 -36.62 -21.70
C PRO A 402 2.43 -35.96 -22.77
N LYS A 403 2.66 -34.67 -23.04
CA LYS A 403 1.84 -33.83 -23.94
C LYS A 403 0.35 -33.68 -23.56
N GLU A 404 -0.07 -34.05 -22.35
CA GLU A 404 -1.35 -33.61 -21.79
C GLU A 404 -1.26 -32.09 -21.50
N PRO A 405 -2.25 -31.28 -21.92
CA PRO A 405 -2.27 -29.85 -21.62
C PRO A 405 -2.02 -29.56 -20.13
N LEU A 406 -1.17 -28.58 -19.86
CA LEU A 406 -0.82 -28.17 -18.52
C LEU A 406 -2.07 -27.69 -17.76
N ARG A 407 -2.25 -28.21 -16.55
CA ARG A 407 -3.29 -27.78 -15.62
C ARG A 407 -2.80 -26.71 -14.65
N VAL A 408 -3.64 -25.74 -14.30
CA VAL A 408 -3.32 -24.63 -13.40
C VAL A 408 -2.88 -25.13 -12.02
N ASN A 409 -3.53 -26.17 -11.48
CA ASN A 409 -3.12 -26.77 -10.21
C ASN A 409 -1.72 -27.44 -10.28
N VAL A 410 -1.32 -27.98 -11.44
CA VAL A 410 0.01 -28.53 -11.70
C VAL A 410 1.05 -27.41 -11.84
N LEU A 411 0.70 -26.27 -12.46
CA LEU A 411 1.53 -25.06 -12.50
C LEU A 411 1.89 -24.61 -11.08
N PHE A 412 0.88 -24.37 -10.23
CA PHE A 412 1.11 -23.84 -8.89
C PHE A 412 1.83 -24.83 -7.96
N ARG A 413 1.72 -26.15 -8.19
CA ARG A 413 2.57 -27.15 -7.52
C ARG A 413 4.05 -26.96 -7.84
N HIS A 414 4.40 -26.59 -9.08
CA HIS A 414 5.79 -26.31 -9.44
C HIS A 414 6.28 -24.94 -8.98
N ILE A 415 5.41 -23.91 -8.99
CA ILE A 415 5.72 -22.60 -8.39
C ILE A 415 5.97 -22.76 -6.87
N GLN A 416 5.14 -23.52 -6.15
CA GLN A 416 5.35 -23.83 -4.73
C GLN A 416 6.77 -24.37 -4.46
N ASN A 417 7.26 -25.26 -5.32
CA ASN A 417 8.59 -25.87 -5.17
C ASN A 417 9.76 -24.92 -5.47
N MET A 418 9.51 -23.77 -6.10
CA MET A 418 10.53 -22.74 -6.37
C MET A 418 10.59 -21.64 -5.30
N LEU A 419 9.64 -21.60 -4.36
CA LEU A 419 9.60 -20.60 -3.31
C LEU A 419 10.73 -20.82 -2.30
N SER A 420 11.33 -19.71 -1.87
CA SER A 420 12.42 -19.64 -0.91
C SER A 420 12.17 -18.47 0.06
N GLY A 421 12.96 -18.35 1.12
CA GLY A 421 12.87 -17.19 2.02
C GLY A 421 13.21 -15.86 1.35
N ASP A 422 13.94 -15.88 0.24
CA ASP A 422 14.26 -14.70 -0.56
C ASP A 422 13.21 -14.42 -1.66
N SER A 423 12.17 -15.25 -1.81
CA SER A 423 11.13 -15.08 -2.83
C SER A 423 10.09 -14.02 -2.42
N ALA A 424 9.38 -13.45 -3.41
CA ALA A 424 8.19 -12.64 -3.14
C ALA A 424 7.11 -12.87 -4.20
N VAL A 425 5.92 -13.25 -3.77
CA VAL A 425 4.77 -13.53 -4.66
C VAL A 425 3.90 -12.28 -4.76
N ILE A 426 3.70 -11.77 -5.98
CA ILE A 426 2.76 -10.69 -6.28
C ILE A 426 1.56 -11.32 -7.00
N ALA A 427 0.41 -11.41 -6.33
CA ALA A 427 -0.77 -12.13 -6.81
C ALA A 427 -1.81 -11.17 -7.43
N GLU A 428 -1.93 -11.20 -8.76
CA GLU A 428 -2.89 -10.37 -9.50
C GLU A 428 -4.35 -10.80 -9.29
N THR A 429 -5.28 -9.84 -9.41
CA THR A 429 -6.72 -10.10 -9.48
C THR A 429 -7.05 -11.12 -10.57
N GLY A 430 -7.78 -12.18 -10.22
CA GLY A 430 -8.05 -13.33 -11.09
C GLY A 430 -7.90 -14.65 -10.34
N ASP A 431 -7.84 -15.78 -11.06
CA ASP A 431 -7.61 -17.10 -10.44
C ASP A 431 -6.23 -17.20 -9.76
N SER A 432 -5.30 -16.30 -10.11
CA SER A 432 -4.04 -16.07 -9.39
C SER A 432 -4.25 -15.79 -7.91
N TRP A 433 -5.31 -15.08 -7.50
CA TRP A 433 -5.62 -14.87 -6.08
C TRP A 433 -5.83 -16.20 -5.34
N PHE A 434 -6.70 -17.06 -5.87
CA PHE A 434 -7.10 -18.30 -5.21
C PHE A 434 -5.98 -19.35 -5.21
N ASN A 435 -5.24 -19.47 -6.30
CA ASN A 435 -4.12 -20.41 -6.36
C ASN A 435 -2.93 -19.94 -5.51
N CYS A 436 -2.62 -18.64 -5.48
CA CYS A 436 -1.57 -18.11 -4.61
C CYS A 436 -1.90 -18.26 -3.12
N GLN A 437 -3.18 -18.18 -2.71
CA GLN A 437 -3.59 -18.40 -1.32
C GLN A 437 -3.25 -19.81 -0.81
N LYS A 438 -3.26 -20.83 -1.68
CA LYS A 438 -2.94 -22.23 -1.36
C LYS A 438 -1.46 -22.49 -1.15
N MET A 439 -0.57 -21.64 -1.67
CA MET A 439 0.87 -21.83 -1.54
C MET A 439 1.30 -21.59 -0.09
N LYS A 440 2.08 -22.52 0.46
CA LYS A 440 2.74 -22.39 1.76
C LYS A 440 3.97 -21.53 1.60
N LEU A 441 4.02 -20.42 2.33
CA LEU A 441 5.11 -19.45 2.24
C LEU A 441 6.29 -19.87 3.14
N PRO A 442 7.52 -20.03 2.60
CA PRO A 442 8.72 -20.18 3.41
C PRO A 442 8.94 -18.99 4.35
N GLU A 443 9.68 -19.19 5.44
CA GLU A 443 10.10 -18.08 6.30
C GLU A 443 10.90 -17.03 5.52
N GLY A 444 10.49 -15.76 5.62
CA GLY A 444 11.06 -14.64 4.86
C GLY A 444 10.32 -14.32 3.55
N CYS A 445 9.59 -15.28 2.97
CA CYS A 445 8.94 -15.10 1.67
C CYS A 445 7.87 -14.00 1.70
N GLY A 446 8.03 -13.00 0.84
CA GLY A 446 7.07 -11.91 0.67
C GLY A 446 5.77 -12.37 -0.02
N TYR A 447 4.66 -11.70 0.29
CA TYR A 447 3.37 -11.92 -0.35
C TYR A 447 2.61 -10.60 -0.48
N GLU A 448 2.16 -10.28 -1.69
CA GLU A 448 1.39 -9.08 -1.99
C GLU A 448 0.14 -9.39 -2.81
N PHE A 449 -0.93 -8.68 -2.47
CA PHE A 449 -2.30 -8.93 -2.90
C PHE A 449 -3.06 -7.59 -2.78
N GLN A 450 -3.85 -7.21 -3.79
CA GLN A 450 -4.60 -5.93 -3.81
C GLN A 450 -6.12 -6.17 -3.74
N MET A 451 -6.62 -6.72 -2.62
CA MET A 451 -8.01 -7.19 -2.56
C MET A 451 -9.04 -6.07 -2.45
N GLN A 452 -8.71 -4.98 -1.77
CA GLN A 452 -9.72 -3.96 -1.43
C GLN A 452 -9.96 -3.02 -2.62
N TYR A 453 -8.97 -2.88 -3.51
CA TYR A 453 -9.11 -2.10 -4.72
C TYR A 453 -9.32 -2.95 -5.98
N GLY A 454 -8.70 -4.14 -6.05
CA GLY A 454 -8.99 -5.15 -7.07
C GLY A 454 -8.65 -4.77 -8.51
N SER A 455 -7.80 -3.77 -8.74
CA SER A 455 -7.59 -3.20 -10.08
C SER A 455 -6.68 -4.09 -10.93
N ILE A 456 -7.27 -4.78 -11.92
CA ILE A 456 -6.55 -5.66 -12.85
C ILE A 456 -5.41 -4.89 -13.56
N GLY A 457 -4.21 -5.47 -13.56
CA GLY A 457 -2.99 -4.86 -14.09
C GLY A 457 -2.12 -4.17 -13.03
N TRP A 458 -2.58 -4.02 -11.78
CA TRP A 458 -1.79 -3.50 -10.66
C TRP A 458 -0.48 -4.27 -10.45
N SER A 459 -0.53 -5.61 -10.53
CA SER A 459 0.57 -6.50 -10.12
C SER A 459 1.88 -6.22 -10.85
N VAL A 460 1.78 -5.66 -12.05
CA VAL A 460 2.90 -5.36 -12.94
C VAL A 460 3.71 -4.19 -12.43
N GLY A 461 3.07 -3.03 -12.29
CA GLY A 461 3.73 -1.85 -11.73
C GLY A 461 4.17 -2.13 -10.31
N ALA A 462 3.33 -2.83 -9.54
CA ALA A 462 3.69 -3.27 -8.20
C ALA A 462 4.96 -4.15 -8.17
N THR A 463 5.14 -5.04 -9.16
CA THR A 463 6.34 -5.86 -9.29
C THR A 463 7.58 -5.02 -9.57
N LEU A 464 7.51 -4.05 -10.52
CA LEU A 464 8.59 -3.09 -10.79
C LEU A 464 9.00 -2.35 -9.50
N GLY A 465 8.01 -1.84 -8.77
CA GLY A 465 8.17 -1.10 -7.52
C GLY A 465 8.78 -1.90 -6.39
N TYR A 466 8.20 -3.07 -6.10
CA TYR A 466 8.67 -3.99 -5.06
C TYR A 466 10.09 -4.48 -5.41
N ALA A 467 10.49 -4.50 -6.69
CA ALA A 467 11.79 -4.99 -7.17
C ALA A 467 12.92 -3.97 -6.99
N GLN A 468 12.64 -2.70 -7.22
CA GLN A 468 13.55 -1.62 -6.81
C GLN A 468 13.73 -1.58 -5.28
N ALA A 469 12.68 -1.91 -4.53
CA ALA A 469 12.69 -1.93 -3.07
C ALA A 469 13.51 -3.05 -2.44
N VAL A 470 13.47 -4.27 -2.99
CA VAL A 470 14.11 -5.48 -2.42
C VAL A 470 14.99 -6.16 -3.47
N LYS A 471 16.29 -5.83 -3.45
CA LYS A 471 17.32 -6.48 -4.28
C LYS A 471 17.39 -7.97 -3.97
N GLY A 472 17.24 -8.82 -4.99
CA GLY A 472 17.47 -10.27 -4.93
C GLY A 472 16.23 -11.16 -4.97
N ALA A 473 15.03 -10.63 -4.73
CA ALA A 473 13.80 -11.44 -4.77
C ALA A 473 13.29 -11.69 -6.19
N LYS A 474 12.69 -12.87 -6.45
CA LYS A 474 12.13 -13.32 -7.74
C LYS A 474 10.59 -13.12 -7.79
N ARG A 475 10.01 -12.50 -8.84
CA ARG A 475 8.58 -12.06 -8.90
C ARG A 475 7.96 -12.01 -10.31
N VAL A 476 6.64 -11.81 -10.41
CA VAL A 476 5.79 -12.08 -11.60
C VAL A 476 4.98 -10.86 -12.13
N THR A 477 4.72 -10.79 -13.46
CA THR A 477 3.78 -9.93 -14.28
C THR A 477 4.34 -8.77 -15.17
N ALA A 478 3.56 -8.26 -16.16
CA ALA A 478 3.99 -8.04 -17.58
C ALA A 478 4.23 -6.61 -18.19
N GLN A 479 3.31 -5.63 -18.21
CA GLN A 479 3.47 -4.40 -19.03
C GLN A 479 4.60 -3.39 -18.66
N ASP A 480 5.13 -3.34 -17.43
CA ASP A 480 6.33 -2.53 -17.09
C ASP A 480 7.65 -3.26 -17.38
N VAL A 481 7.61 -4.40 -18.09
CA VAL A 481 8.81 -5.20 -18.44
C VAL A 481 9.88 -4.35 -19.13
N SER A 482 9.51 -3.35 -19.95
CA SER A 482 10.47 -2.38 -20.53
C SER A 482 11.27 -1.64 -19.45
N THR A 483 10.58 -1.13 -18.42
CA THR A 483 11.19 -0.44 -17.27
C THR A 483 11.98 -1.42 -16.39
N MET A 484 11.45 -2.64 -16.16
CA MET A 484 12.15 -3.68 -15.41
C MET A 484 13.47 -4.09 -16.08
N LEU A 485 13.46 -4.28 -17.41
CA LEU A 485 14.65 -4.58 -18.23
C LEU A 485 15.67 -3.44 -18.17
N ARG A 486 15.22 -2.19 -18.36
CA ARG A 486 16.09 -1.00 -18.26
C ARG A 486 16.69 -0.81 -16.87
N CYS A 487 15.98 -1.24 -15.81
CA CYS A 487 16.47 -1.26 -14.44
C CYS A 487 17.30 -2.51 -14.09
N GLY A 488 17.49 -3.45 -15.02
CA GLY A 488 18.30 -4.66 -14.82
C GLY A 488 17.69 -5.67 -13.85
N GLN A 489 16.36 -5.71 -13.73
CA GLN A 489 15.65 -6.62 -12.82
C GLN A 489 15.63 -8.06 -13.37
N ASN A 490 15.66 -9.05 -12.47
CA ASN A 490 15.63 -10.49 -12.77
C ASN A 490 14.34 -11.18 -12.25
N SER A 491 13.20 -10.52 -12.49
CA SER A 491 11.86 -11.04 -12.20
C SER A 491 11.53 -12.29 -13.05
N ILE A 492 10.82 -13.27 -12.50
CA ILE A 492 10.30 -14.45 -13.21
C ILE A 492 8.78 -14.33 -13.36
N ILE A 493 8.31 -14.04 -14.55
CA ILE A 493 6.93 -13.71 -14.89
C ILE A 493 6.20 -14.93 -15.46
N PHE A 494 5.32 -15.54 -14.68
CA PHE A 494 4.30 -16.45 -15.18
C PHE A 494 3.08 -15.66 -15.66
N LEU A 495 2.88 -15.56 -16.97
CA LEU A 495 1.65 -15.03 -17.55
C LEU A 495 0.72 -16.21 -17.90
N ILE A 496 -0.40 -16.33 -17.19
CA ILE A 496 -1.40 -17.38 -17.45
C ILE A 496 -2.26 -16.94 -18.64
N ASN A 497 -2.00 -17.53 -19.80
CA ASN A 497 -2.79 -17.34 -21.02
C ASN A 497 -3.87 -18.43 -21.12
N ASN A 498 -5.06 -18.07 -20.64
CA ASN A 498 -6.30 -18.86 -20.74
C ASN A 498 -7.28 -18.26 -21.78
N GLY A 499 -6.89 -17.18 -22.49
CA GLY A 499 -7.66 -16.57 -23.56
C GLY A 499 -8.80 -15.62 -23.16
N GLY A 500 -8.95 -15.26 -21.87
CA GLY A 500 -10.04 -14.39 -21.44
C GLY A 500 -10.02 -13.98 -19.97
N TYR A 501 -11.12 -13.35 -19.55
CA TYR A 501 -11.37 -12.85 -18.20
C TYR A 501 -12.07 -13.91 -17.34
N THR A 502 -11.34 -14.94 -16.89
CA THR A 502 -11.93 -16.11 -16.21
C THR A 502 -12.59 -15.79 -14.86
N ILE A 503 -12.10 -14.83 -14.07
CA ILE A 503 -12.80 -14.46 -12.82
C ILE A 503 -14.16 -13.82 -13.11
N GLU A 504 -14.27 -13.06 -14.20
CA GLU A 504 -15.51 -12.50 -14.69
C GLU A 504 -16.43 -13.57 -15.29
N VAL A 505 -15.91 -14.60 -15.97
CA VAL A 505 -16.70 -15.76 -16.45
C VAL A 505 -17.40 -16.47 -15.29
N GLU A 506 -16.68 -16.75 -14.19
CA GLU A 506 -17.22 -17.45 -13.01
C GLU A 506 -18.09 -16.58 -12.09
N ILE A 507 -18.14 -15.26 -12.33
CA ILE A 507 -19.14 -14.36 -11.73
C ILE A 507 -20.36 -14.26 -12.66
N HIS A 508 -20.15 -13.86 -13.92
CA HIS A 508 -21.19 -13.65 -14.91
C HIS A 508 -20.60 -13.67 -16.34
N ASP A 509 -20.84 -14.74 -17.09
CA ASP A 509 -20.30 -14.86 -18.45
C ASP A 509 -20.96 -13.94 -19.51
N GLY A 510 -20.21 -13.61 -20.56
CA GLY A 510 -20.65 -12.82 -21.69
C GLY A 510 -19.53 -12.47 -22.68
N PRO A 511 -19.86 -11.91 -23.87
CA PRO A 511 -18.90 -11.66 -24.93
C PRO A 511 -17.80 -10.64 -24.59
N TYR A 512 -18.00 -9.84 -23.53
CA TYR A 512 -17.01 -8.91 -23.00
C TYR A 512 -15.86 -9.60 -22.24
N ASN A 513 -15.99 -10.88 -21.90
CA ASN A 513 -14.93 -11.68 -21.27
C ASN A 513 -13.89 -12.21 -22.29
N VAL A 514 -14.19 -12.11 -23.59
CA VAL A 514 -13.32 -12.60 -24.66
C VAL A 514 -12.36 -11.49 -25.10
N ILE A 515 -11.06 -11.72 -24.93
CA ILE A 515 -10.01 -10.77 -25.31
C ILE A 515 -9.36 -11.16 -26.64
N LYS A 516 -8.76 -10.19 -27.35
CA LYS A 516 -7.88 -10.50 -28.47
C LYS A 516 -6.60 -11.13 -27.91
N ASN A 517 -6.46 -12.46 -28.03
CA ASN A 517 -5.21 -13.12 -27.65
C ASN A 517 -4.00 -12.53 -28.41
N TRP A 518 -2.89 -12.32 -27.71
CA TRP A 518 -1.64 -11.77 -28.26
C TRP A 518 -0.58 -12.86 -28.39
N ASP A 519 0.53 -12.54 -29.05
CA ASP A 519 1.76 -13.29 -28.87
C ASP A 519 2.58 -12.60 -27.77
N TYR A 520 2.43 -13.06 -26.54
CA TYR A 520 2.97 -12.37 -25.36
C TYR A 520 4.49 -12.46 -25.29
N THR A 521 5.10 -13.60 -25.65
CA THR A 521 6.57 -13.67 -25.71
C THR A 521 7.11 -12.80 -26.83
N ALA A 522 6.53 -12.81 -28.03
CA ALA A 522 7.01 -11.98 -29.13
C ALA A 522 6.88 -10.47 -28.84
N LEU A 523 5.86 -10.05 -28.06
CA LEU A 523 5.78 -8.69 -27.55
C LEU A 523 6.94 -8.37 -26.59
N VAL A 524 7.28 -9.29 -25.67
CA VAL A 524 8.40 -9.11 -24.74
C VAL A 524 9.74 -9.14 -25.46
N ASP A 525 9.92 -9.98 -26.48
CA ASP A 525 11.11 -10.02 -27.34
C ASP A 525 11.26 -8.69 -28.13
N ALA A 526 10.15 -8.13 -28.62
CA ALA A 526 10.13 -6.83 -29.28
C ALA A 526 10.43 -5.66 -28.31
N ILE A 527 9.99 -5.75 -27.05
CA ILE A 527 10.36 -4.80 -25.98
C ILE A 527 11.83 -4.95 -25.59
N HIS A 528 12.36 -6.19 -25.56
CA HIS A 528 13.76 -6.47 -25.25
C HIS A 528 14.70 -5.83 -26.27
N ASN A 529 14.38 -5.92 -27.57
CA ASN A 529 15.11 -5.24 -28.66
C ASN A 529 16.64 -5.48 -28.63
N GLY A 530 17.09 -6.60 -28.06
CA GLY A 530 18.51 -6.92 -27.87
C GLY A 530 19.22 -6.19 -26.71
N GLU A 531 18.53 -5.34 -25.95
CA GLU A 531 19.10 -4.54 -24.86
C GLU A 531 18.69 -5.06 -23.47
N GLY A 532 19.69 -5.28 -22.61
CA GLY A 532 19.47 -5.87 -21.28
C GLY A 532 19.33 -7.40 -21.28
N LYS A 533 18.96 -7.97 -20.14
CA LYS A 533 18.92 -9.43 -19.92
C LYS A 533 17.47 -9.93 -19.85
N CYS A 534 16.94 -10.38 -20.99
CA CYS A 534 15.64 -11.07 -21.06
C CYS A 534 15.80 -12.55 -21.43
N TRP A 535 14.83 -13.37 -21.06
CA TRP A 535 14.59 -14.71 -21.62
C TRP A 535 13.10 -15.00 -21.62
N THR A 536 12.58 -15.45 -22.77
CA THR A 536 11.17 -15.77 -22.97
C THR A 536 10.96 -17.27 -23.18
N ALA A 537 9.80 -17.79 -22.77
CA ALA A 537 9.36 -19.15 -23.02
C ALA A 537 7.85 -19.25 -23.15
N LYS A 538 7.39 -20.19 -23.99
CA LYS A 538 5.98 -20.65 -24.02
C LYS A 538 5.91 -22.05 -23.44
N VAL A 539 4.89 -22.30 -22.64
CA VAL A 539 4.68 -23.56 -21.94
C VAL A 539 3.24 -24.00 -22.16
N ARG A 540 3.06 -25.22 -22.69
CA ARG A 540 1.80 -25.91 -22.91
C ARG A 540 1.69 -27.20 -22.11
N TYR A 541 2.83 -27.77 -21.71
CA TYR A 541 2.91 -29.09 -21.07
C TYR A 541 3.76 -29.07 -19.78
N GLU A 542 3.63 -30.08 -18.93
CA GLU A 542 4.32 -30.12 -17.63
C GLU A 542 5.86 -30.27 -17.79
N GLU A 543 6.31 -30.98 -18.82
CA GLU A 543 7.71 -31.13 -19.19
C GLU A 543 8.36 -29.77 -19.53
N GLU A 544 7.70 -28.95 -20.35
CA GLU A 544 8.15 -27.61 -20.73
C GLU A 544 8.18 -26.68 -19.52
N LEU A 545 7.23 -26.80 -18.59
CA LEU A 545 7.22 -26.02 -17.34
C LEU A 545 8.43 -26.34 -16.45
N LYS A 546 8.78 -27.62 -16.31
CA LYS A 546 9.95 -28.06 -15.53
C LYS A 546 11.24 -27.51 -16.13
N GLU A 547 11.39 -27.60 -17.46
CA GLU A 547 12.54 -27.04 -18.17
C GLU A 547 12.60 -25.51 -18.05
N ALA A 548 11.46 -24.83 -18.16
CA ALA A 548 11.39 -23.37 -18.05
C ALA A 548 11.76 -22.87 -16.64
N ILE A 549 11.27 -23.54 -15.59
CA ILE A 549 11.63 -23.22 -14.21
C ILE A 549 13.11 -23.54 -13.94
N ALA A 550 13.63 -24.69 -14.39
CA ALA A 550 15.05 -25.01 -14.25
C ALA A 550 15.96 -24.00 -14.98
N THR A 551 15.52 -23.53 -16.15
CA THR A 551 16.21 -22.51 -16.94
C THR A 551 16.23 -21.17 -16.21
N ALA A 552 15.06 -20.70 -15.75
CA ALA A 552 14.91 -19.44 -15.00
C ALA A 552 15.63 -19.44 -13.65
N LEU A 553 15.76 -20.59 -12.98
CA LEU A 553 16.47 -20.71 -11.71
C LEU A 553 17.98 -20.97 -11.83
N GLY A 554 18.46 -21.39 -13.01
CA GLY A 554 19.87 -21.68 -13.27
C GLY A 554 20.44 -20.78 -14.38
N PRO A 555 20.56 -21.26 -15.64
CA PRO A 555 21.19 -20.51 -16.74
C PRO A 555 20.67 -19.08 -16.99
N LYS A 556 19.45 -18.74 -16.55
CA LYS A 556 18.81 -17.44 -16.72
C LYS A 556 18.46 -16.72 -15.41
N GLN A 557 19.04 -17.13 -14.27
CA GLN A 557 18.78 -16.51 -12.96
C GLN A 557 19.09 -15.00 -12.87
N ASP A 558 19.95 -14.50 -13.76
CA ASP A 558 20.32 -13.09 -13.89
C ASP A 558 19.48 -12.33 -14.93
N CYS A 559 18.48 -12.97 -15.54
CA CYS A 559 17.60 -12.39 -16.54
C CYS A 559 16.21 -12.12 -15.97
N LEU A 560 15.52 -11.12 -16.52
CA LEU A 560 14.07 -11.12 -16.50
C LEU A 560 13.59 -12.31 -17.33
N CYS A 561 12.90 -13.25 -16.68
CA CYS A 561 12.37 -14.45 -17.31
C CYS A 561 10.86 -14.25 -17.53
N PHE A 562 10.36 -14.39 -18.75
CA PHE A 562 8.93 -14.26 -19.06
C PHE A 562 8.40 -15.55 -19.67
N ILE A 563 7.46 -16.19 -18.98
CA ILE A 563 6.98 -17.54 -19.23
C ILE A 563 5.46 -17.45 -19.48
N GLU A 564 5.07 -17.57 -20.75
CA GLU A 564 3.67 -17.65 -21.18
C GLU A 564 3.16 -19.08 -20.91
N ILE A 565 2.29 -19.23 -19.91
CA ILE A 565 1.66 -20.48 -19.51
C ILE A 565 0.31 -20.60 -20.24
N ILE A 566 0.23 -21.46 -21.24
CA ILE A 566 -0.97 -21.66 -22.06
C ILE A 566 -1.79 -22.81 -21.47
N VAL A 567 -2.96 -22.48 -20.94
CA VAL A 567 -3.88 -23.42 -20.26
C VAL A 567 -5.27 -23.40 -20.90
N HIS A 568 -6.15 -24.33 -20.49
CA HIS A 568 -7.53 -24.33 -20.95
C HIS A 568 -8.32 -23.17 -20.35
N LYS A 569 -9.24 -22.55 -21.11
CA LYS A 569 -10.02 -21.39 -20.66
C LYS A 569 -10.87 -21.63 -19.41
N ASP A 570 -11.35 -22.88 -19.27
CA ASP A 570 -12.22 -23.33 -18.17
C ASP A 570 -11.45 -24.10 -17.07
N ASP A 571 -10.11 -24.14 -17.14
CA ASP A 571 -9.28 -24.72 -16.07
C ASP A 571 -8.98 -23.66 -15.01
N THR A 572 -9.75 -23.71 -13.94
CA THR A 572 -9.82 -22.69 -12.88
C THR A 572 -9.93 -23.34 -11.51
N SER A 573 -9.64 -22.59 -10.44
CA SER A 573 -9.72 -23.13 -9.08
C SER A 573 -11.16 -23.37 -8.62
N LYS A 574 -11.39 -24.45 -7.85
CA LYS A 574 -12.70 -24.74 -7.22
C LYS A 574 -13.17 -23.60 -6.31
N GLU A 575 -12.22 -22.85 -5.74
CA GLU A 575 -12.44 -21.71 -4.87
C GLU A 575 -12.97 -20.52 -5.67
N LEU A 576 -12.46 -20.26 -6.89
CA LEU A 576 -13.04 -19.24 -7.76
C LEU A 576 -14.48 -19.61 -8.16
N LEU A 577 -14.78 -20.88 -8.48
CA LEU A 577 -16.15 -21.33 -8.79
C LEU A 577 -17.14 -21.01 -7.65
N GLU A 578 -16.79 -21.42 -6.42
CA GLU A 578 -17.64 -21.23 -5.24
C GLU A 578 -17.75 -19.75 -4.81
N TRP A 579 -16.64 -19.01 -4.90
CA TRP A 579 -16.60 -17.58 -4.54
C TRP A 579 -17.33 -16.71 -5.57
N GLY A 580 -17.13 -16.96 -6.86
CA GLY A 580 -17.72 -16.20 -7.96
C GLY A 580 -19.23 -16.29 -7.95
N SER A 581 -19.78 -17.50 -7.78
CA SER A 581 -21.23 -17.73 -7.64
C SER A 581 -21.86 -16.94 -6.48
N ARG A 582 -21.18 -16.89 -5.32
CA ARG A 582 -21.66 -16.16 -4.13
C ARG A 582 -21.55 -14.65 -4.28
N VAL A 583 -20.48 -14.15 -4.88
CA VAL A 583 -20.32 -12.71 -5.16
C VAL A 583 -21.31 -12.25 -6.22
N CYS A 584 -21.54 -13.05 -7.27
CA CYS A 584 -22.62 -12.82 -8.24
C CYS A 584 -23.98 -12.71 -7.55
N SER A 585 -24.34 -13.71 -6.74
CA SER A 585 -25.60 -13.72 -5.97
C SER A 585 -25.76 -12.52 -5.05
N ALA A 586 -24.67 -12.06 -4.41
CA ALA A 586 -24.69 -10.86 -3.59
C ALA A 586 -24.89 -9.59 -4.44
N ASN A 587 -24.24 -9.48 -5.59
CA ASN A 587 -24.33 -8.32 -6.49
C ASN A 587 -25.69 -8.22 -7.19
N SER A 588 -26.26 -9.35 -7.60
CA SER A 588 -27.55 -9.43 -8.33
C SER A 588 -28.78 -9.49 -7.41
N ARG A 589 -28.61 -9.36 -6.09
CA ARG A 589 -29.74 -9.42 -5.14
C ARG A 589 -30.79 -8.35 -5.47
N PRO A 590 -32.10 -8.68 -5.42
CA PRO A 590 -33.14 -7.70 -5.70
C PRO A 590 -33.10 -6.55 -4.67
N PRO A 591 -33.60 -5.35 -5.02
CA PRO A 591 -33.86 -4.31 -4.04
C PRO A 591 -34.73 -4.85 -2.91
N ASN A 592 -34.42 -4.48 -1.67
CA ASN A 592 -35.29 -4.81 -0.54
C ASN A 592 -36.70 -4.24 -0.79
N PRO A 593 -37.78 -4.97 -0.47
CA PRO A 593 -39.11 -4.38 -0.45
C PRO A 593 -39.13 -3.20 0.53
N GLN A 594 -39.71 -2.07 0.10
CA GLN A 594 -39.82 -0.83 0.86
C GLN A 594 -40.95 -0.90 1.89
#